data_AF-A0A836CFB6-F1
#
_entry.id   AF-A0A836CFB6-F1
#
_cell.length_a   1.000
_cell.length_b   1.000
_cell.length_c   1.000
_cell.angle_alpha   90.00
_cell.angle_beta   90.00
_cell.angle_gamma   90.00
#
_symmetry.space_group_name_H-M   'P 1'
#
loop_
_entity.id
_entity.type
_entity.pdbx_description
1 polymer ?
#
loop_
_entity_poly.entity_id
_entity_poly.type
_entity_poly.pdbx_seq_one_letter_code
_entity_poly.pdbx_strand_id
1 'polypeptide(L)'
;MAAQSNKIPNSGPFSARSSYNARLHRAASMTESAKRAPGSYRHAGADTVFSSALYGSDTFAEYVTSRHGKLVIAMVAHVDLSHTTSSAAAAAVAARALRAAAAQTGAQVRQKCAEAALQDAFDALSDPTGSLTVAIFDATNTTRERRRWLRERVAEANAAWAAEAADAAADAVAAEAAAEAGGAGRGKGGGEGGAGAAARAAPVSIQLAFAETVLTDDKTVWENVKESKLKSPDYVGMEPEAAMRDFLARIDAYKKVYEPVGNDEGTPFIRLTNAGEELLCHQCTNYTLGRVAWLMGSMRLTPRPILLARCGESENDAMGRIGGDPPLTHVGELFAKKLQDTMLAWQRSLPESKQPVVWTSTLLRARQTTAGLARHFPVMRLHILDELKAGAAEGMTHAEMAEHFPDVTSARAENKLEIQFPGGGESYLDLFRRLEPVLLGLMSETQPVVIISHLGVLRVIYSYLMGVEPSQCPYLELPMHCIVQLHPKGFGYEEWRHFPL
;
A
#
# COMPACT_ATOMS: atom_id res chain seq x y z
N MET A 1 43.32 -8.09 -31.08
CA MET A 1 43.34 -7.02 -32.09
C MET A 1 42.22 -6.04 -31.75
N ALA A 2 42.55 -4.75 -31.71
CA ALA A 2 41.70 -3.66 -31.24
C ALA A 2 40.37 -3.57 -32.03
N ALA A 3 39.25 -3.45 -31.34
CA ALA A 3 37.96 -3.10 -31.93
C ALA A 3 37.58 -1.68 -31.47
N GLN A 4 37.44 -0.81 -32.46
CA GLN A 4 37.23 0.62 -32.35
C GLN A 4 35.85 0.96 -31.78
N SER A 5 35.84 1.91 -30.86
CA SER A 5 34.67 2.64 -30.39
C SER A 5 34.23 3.60 -31.50
N ASN A 6 33.00 3.45 -31.99
CA ASN A 6 32.33 4.45 -32.82
C ASN A 6 31.28 5.19 -31.98
N LYS A 7 31.63 6.41 -31.59
CA LYS A 7 30.70 7.44 -31.13
C LYS A 7 29.89 7.95 -32.34
N ILE A 8 28.56 7.93 -32.25
CA ILE A 8 27.67 8.64 -33.18
C ILE A 8 27.33 10.00 -32.55
N PRO A 9 27.35 11.11 -33.32
CA PRO A 9 27.30 12.46 -32.77
C PRO A 9 25.89 12.94 -32.43
N ASN A 10 25.87 13.86 -31.49
CA ASN A 10 24.75 14.62 -30.97
C ASN A 10 24.08 15.45 -32.09
N SER A 11 22.80 15.21 -32.39
CA SER A 11 21.95 16.15 -33.13
C SER A 11 20.59 16.29 -32.43
N GLY A 12 20.30 17.50 -31.97
CA GLY A 12 19.04 17.90 -31.36
C GLY A 12 17.84 17.90 -32.32
N PRO A 13 16.66 18.32 -31.83
CA PRO A 13 15.39 17.67 -32.15
C PRO A 13 14.64 18.31 -33.33
N PHE A 14 14.16 17.49 -34.26
CA PHE A 14 13.09 17.81 -35.22
C PHE A 14 12.10 16.63 -35.21
N SER A 15 11.01 16.75 -34.45
CA SER A 15 9.66 17.09 -34.93
C SER A 15 9.00 16.02 -35.82
N ALA A 16 8.39 15.04 -35.16
CA ALA A 16 7.21 14.33 -35.68
C ALA A 16 6.19 14.17 -34.54
N ARG A 17 5.85 15.31 -33.91
CA ARG A 17 4.63 15.48 -33.11
C ARG A 17 3.58 16.06 -34.05
N SER A 18 2.80 15.21 -34.69
CA SER A 18 1.63 15.62 -35.46
C SER A 18 0.70 14.42 -35.60
N SER A 19 -0.56 14.63 -35.23
CA SER A 19 -1.73 13.73 -35.35
C SER A 19 -1.88 12.57 -34.36
N TYR A 20 -2.00 12.86 -33.05
CA TYR A 20 -2.89 12.07 -32.18
C TYR A 20 -3.47 12.84 -30.99
N ASN A 21 -2.86 13.95 -30.56
CA ASN A 21 -3.36 14.80 -29.46
C ASN A 21 -4.52 15.76 -29.81
N ALA A 22 -5.18 15.62 -30.96
CA ALA A 22 -6.24 16.53 -31.41
C ALA A 22 -7.67 16.12 -31.04
N ARG A 23 -7.88 15.07 -30.22
CA ARG A 23 -9.23 14.63 -29.79
C ARG A 23 -9.53 14.78 -28.29
N LEU A 24 -8.57 15.23 -27.47
CA LEU A 24 -8.77 15.41 -26.01
C LEU A 24 -9.07 16.86 -25.58
N HIS A 25 -9.15 17.83 -26.51
CA HIS A 25 -9.39 19.25 -26.18
C HIS A 25 -10.77 19.81 -26.60
N ARG A 26 -11.81 18.98 -26.71
CA ARG A 26 -13.17 19.43 -27.07
C ARG A 26 -14.31 18.97 -26.14
N ALA A 27 -14.01 18.78 -24.85
CA ALA A 27 -15.04 18.48 -23.84
C ALA A 27 -14.80 19.18 -22.48
N ALA A 28 -14.19 20.38 -22.49
CA ALA A 28 -13.95 21.16 -21.27
C ALA A 28 -14.16 22.67 -21.49
N SER A 29 -15.32 23.05 -22.05
CA SER A 29 -15.83 24.43 -21.98
C SER A 29 -17.33 24.40 -21.73
N MET A 30 -17.80 25.21 -20.77
CA MET A 30 -19.09 25.18 -20.06
C MET A 30 -19.00 24.26 -18.84
N THR A 31 -18.84 24.75 -17.62
CA THR A 31 -19.54 25.86 -16.96
C THR A 31 -18.67 26.55 -15.92
N GLU A 32 -18.47 27.85 -16.08
CA GLU A 32 -17.93 28.76 -15.08
C GLU A 32 -19.11 29.57 -14.51
N SER A 33 -19.48 29.37 -13.24
CA SER A 33 -20.15 30.36 -12.37
C SER A 33 -20.43 29.79 -10.97
N ALA A 34 -19.44 29.90 -10.09
CA ALA A 34 -19.65 30.21 -8.67
C ALA A 34 -18.31 30.64 -8.05
N LYS A 35 -18.27 31.87 -7.56
CA LYS A 35 -17.08 32.61 -7.07
C LYS A 35 -16.91 32.46 -5.55
N ARG A 36 -15.64 32.48 -5.10
CA ARG A 36 -15.07 32.82 -3.74
C ARG A 36 -15.25 31.75 -2.63
N ALA A 37 -14.29 31.40 -1.76
CA ALA A 37 -12.88 31.76 -1.46
C ALA A 37 -12.29 30.65 -0.50
N PRO A 38 -11.19 30.82 0.25
CA PRO A 38 -9.81 30.44 -0.09
C PRO A 38 -9.19 29.32 0.77
N GLY A 39 -8.16 28.65 0.23
CA GLY A 39 -7.08 28.04 1.03
C GLY A 39 -7.00 26.52 1.05
N SER A 40 -6.53 25.89 -0.04
CA SER A 40 -6.09 24.49 -0.03
C SER A 40 -4.59 24.42 -0.34
N TYR A 41 -3.76 24.35 0.71
CA TYR A 41 -2.43 23.77 0.60
C TYR A 41 -2.62 22.25 0.40
N ARG A 42 -2.52 21.78 -0.84
CA ARG A 42 -2.38 20.35 -1.11
C ARG A 42 -0.95 19.94 -0.78
N HIS A 43 -0.75 19.34 0.39
CA HIS A 43 0.47 18.61 0.67
C HIS A 43 0.48 17.32 -0.16
N ALA A 44 1.54 17.15 -0.95
CA ALA A 44 1.94 15.86 -1.47
C ALA A 44 2.47 15.01 -0.31
N GLY A 45 1.62 14.17 0.25
CA GLY A 45 1.98 13.09 1.17
C GLY A 45 1.54 11.78 0.54
N ALA A 46 2.42 10.79 0.51
CA ALA A 46 2.11 9.46 0.03
C ALA A 46 1.10 8.82 0.98
N ASP A 47 -0.17 8.84 0.61
CA ASP A 47 -1.23 8.09 1.25
C ASP A 47 -1.05 6.60 0.93
N THR A 48 -0.30 5.87 1.75
CA THR A 48 -0.50 4.41 1.84
C THR A 48 -1.81 4.17 2.59
N VAL A 49 -2.92 4.30 1.88
CA VAL A 49 -4.24 3.89 2.35
C VAL A 49 -4.24 2.37 2.40
N PHE A 50 -4.13 1.78 3.60
CA PHE A 50 -4.62 0.43 3.83
C PHE A 50 -6.14 0.48 3.77
N SER A 51 -6.67 0.43 2.55
CA SER A 51 -8.11 0.42 2.34
C SER A 51 -8.66 -0.94 2.77
N SER A 52 -9.55 -0.91 3.75
CA SER A 52 -10.46 -2.00 4.09
C SER A 52 -11.30 -2.46 2.90
N ALA A 53 -11.36 -1.71 1.79
CA ALA A 53 -12.04 -2.10 0.56
C ALA A 53 -11.51 -3.39 -0.10
N LEU A 54 -10.34 -3.91 0.32
CA LEU A 54 -9.88 -5.25 -0.07
C LEU A 54 -10.66 -6.39 0.62
N TYR A 55 -11.48 -6.05 1.60
CA TYR A 55 -12.38 -6.95 2.32
C TYR A 55 -13.80 -6.49 2.01
N GLY A 56 -14.33 -6.94 0.86
CA GLY A 56 -15.72 -6.65 0.47
C GLY A 56 -16.74 -6.90 1.59
N SER A 57 -17.92 -6.31 1.39
CA SER A 57 -18.99 -6.00 2.35
C SER A 57 -19.66 -7.17 3.10
N ASP A 58 -19.08 -8.37 3.09
CA ASP A 58 -19.59 -9.57 3.77
C ASP A 58 -18.43 -10.48 4.26
N THR A 59 -17.38 -9.91 4.86
CA THR A 59 -16.20 -10.71 5.26
C THR A 59 -16.03 -10.89 6.76
N PHE A 60 -15.46 -12.03 7.17
CA PHE A 60 -15.00 -12.29 8.54
C PHE A 60 -14.13 -11.15 9.10
N ALA A 61 -13.37 -10.46 8.25
CA ALA A 61 -12.57 -9.30 8.64
C ALA A 61 -13.45 -8.13 9.11
N GLU A 62 -14.57 -7.82 8.44
CA GLU A 62 -15.53 -6.80 8.90
C GLU A 62 -16.26 -7.24 10.17
N TYR A 63 -16.63 -8.52 10.28
CA TYR A 63 -17.22 -9.07 11.50
C TYR A 63 -16.27 -8.94 12.70
N VAL A 64 -14.98 -9.23 12.52
CA VAL A 64 -13.98 -9.12 13.59
C VAL A 64 -13.64 -7.65 13.87
N THR A 65 -13.51 -6.82 12.84
CA THR A 65 -13.20 -5.39 12.99
C THR A 65 -14.35 -4.64 13.66
N SER A 66 -15.60 -4.91 13.28
CA SER A 66 -16.78 -4.32 13.93
C SER A 66 -16.89 -4.69 15.41
N ARG A 67 -16.37 -5.85 15.84
CA ARG A 67 -16.33 -6.25 17.26
C ARG A 67 -15.20 -5.61 18.08
N HIS A 68 -14.11 -5.19 17.45
CA HIS A 68 -12.95 -4.64 18.15
C HIS A 68 -12.83 -3.11 18.02
N GLY A 69 -13.73 -2.46 17.28
CA GLY A 69 -13.69 -1.03 17.06
C GLY A 69 -12.64 -0.63 16.01
N LYS A 70 -12.62 0.65 15.66
CA LYS A 70 -11.65 1.25 14.77
C LYS A 70 -10.30 1.45 15.49
N LEU A 71 -9.21 1.66 14.76
CA LEU A 71 -7.86 1.69 15.33
C LEU A 71 -7.09 2.96 14.92
N VAL A 72 -6.47 3.62 15.89
CA VAL A 72 -5.42 4.62 15.64
C VAL A 72 -4.08 3.98 16.00
N ILE A 73 -3.16 3.95 15.04
CA ILE A 73 -1.77 3.51 15.27
C ILE A 73 -0.88 4.75 15.27
N ALA A 74 -0.36 5.10 16.44
CA ALA A 74 0.58 6.20 16.56
C ALA A 74 2.01 5.68 16.39
N MET A 75 2.72 6.22 15.39
CA MET A 75 4.11 5.87 15.14
C MET A 75 4.99 6.42 16.27
N VAL A 76 5.98 5.65 16.70
CA VAL A 76 7.07 6.09 17.58
C VAL A 76 8.37 5.74 16.88
N ALA A 77 9.27 6.70 16.71
CA ALA A 77 10.51 6.45 15.96
C ALA A 77 11.72 6.87 16.77
N HIS A 78 12.69 5.97 16.88
CA HIS A 78 13.96 6.21 17.52
C HIS A 78 15.14 5.73 16.67
N VAL A 79 16.19 6.56 16.64
CA VAL A 79 17.46 6.26 15.97
C VAL A 79 18.58 6.48 16.99
N ASP A 80 19.28 5.41 17.36
CA ASP A 80 20.45 5.46 18.23
C ASP A 80 21.73 5.35 17.39
N LEU A 81 22.43 6.47 17.22
CA LEU A 81 23.67 6.57 16.45
C LEU A 81 24.94 6.53 17.33
N SER A 82 24.85 6.04 18.57
CA SER A 82 25.98 6.07 19.52
C SER A 82 27.27 5.42 19.00
N HIS A 83 27.17 4.46 18.07
CA HIS A 83 28.31 3.71 17.54
C HIS A 83 29.04 4.41 16.35
N THR A 84 28.50 5.48 15.76
CA THR A 84 29.15 6.22 14.65
C THR A 84 30.15 7.31 15.08
N THR A 85 30.33 7.57 16.38
CA THR A 85 31.22 8.64 16.85
C THR A 85 32.68 8.19 16.98
N SER A 86 33.32 7.88 15.85
CA SER A 86 34.80 7.89 15.70
C SER A 86 35.32 9.19 15.05
N SER A 87 34.52 10.25 14.96
CA SER A 87 35.02 11.56 14.54
C SER A 87 34.63 12.63 15.54
N ALA A 88 35.63 13.07 16.31
CA ALA A 88 35.56 14.19 17.24
C ALA A 88 35.03 15.50 16.59
N ALA A 89 34.98 15.58 15.26
CA ALA A 89 34.45 16.72 14.52
C ALA A 89 32.90 16.80 14.55
N ALA A 90 32.18 15.68 14.58
CA ALA A 90 30.72 15.69 14.59
C ALA A 90 30.16 16.20 15.94
N ALA A 91 30.78 15.78 17.04
CA ALA A 91 30.41 16.18 18.40
C ALA A 91 30.64 17.68 18.67
N ALA A 92 31.72 18.27 18.15
CA ALA A 92 32.02 19.69 18.31
C ALA A 92 31.07 20.61 17.51
N VAL A 93 30.54 20.11 16.38
CA VAL A 93 29.62 20.84 15.51
C VAL A 93 28.17 20.79 16.04
N ALA A 94 27.73 19.63 16.57
CA ALA A 94 26.43 19.48 17.23
C ALA A 94 26.29 20.40 18.46
N ALA A 95 27.37 20.56 19.24
CA ALA A 95 27.39 21.44 20.41
C ALA A 95 27.21 22.94 20.08
N ARG A 96 27.52 23.36 18.84
CA ARG A 96 27.39 24.76 18.41
C ARG A 96 26.00 25.08 17.86
N ALA A 97 25.33 24.11 17.23
CA ALA A 97 23.96 24.25 16.72
C ALA A 97 22.91 24.23 17.86
N LEU A 98 23.14 23.42 18.90
CA LEU A 98 22.27 23.32 20.08
C LEU A 98 22.17 24.61 20.90
N ARG A 99 23.06 25.58 20.70
CA ARG A 99 23.00 26.90 21.36
C ARG A 99 22.08 27.92 20.66
N ALA A 100 21.53 27.59 19.49
CA ALA A 100 20.70 28.52 18.71
C ALA A 100 19.17 28.24 18.77
N ALA A 101 18.74 27.09 19.27
CA ALA A 101 17.33 26.68 19.25
C ALA A 101 16.65 26.78 20.62
N ALA A 102 16.57 27.99 21.18
CA ALA A 102 15.58 28.31 22.20
C ALA A 102 14.32 28.84 21.49
N ALA A 103 13.32 27.99 21.25
CA ALA A 103 12.08 28.45 20.61
C ALA A 103 10.84 27.75 21.20
N GLN A 104 10.32 28.32 22.29
CA GLN A 104 8.99 28.03 22.84
C GLN A 104 7.87 28.10 21.78
N THR A 105 8.05 28.92 20.73
CA THR A 105 7.12 29.07 19.59
C THR A 105 7.05 27.82 18.70
N GLY A 106 8.15 27.09 18.51
CA GLY A 106 8.17 25.89 17.67
C GLY A 106 7.43 24.69 18.29
N ALA A 107 7.47 24.57 19.62
CA ALA A 107 6.76 23.50 20.33
C ALA A 107 5.23 23.68 20.26
N GLN A 108 4.76 24.92 20.41
CA GLN A 108 3.33 25.26 20.32
C GLN A 108 2.76 25.00 18.92
N VAL A 109 3.50 25.35 17.86
CA VAL A 109 3.06 25.08 16.49
C VAL A 109 2.97 23.57 16.23
N ARG A 110 3.99 22.79 16.63
CA ARG A 110 3.95 21.32 16.52
C ARG A 110 2.78 20.70 17.27
N GLN A 111 2.44 21.23 18.44
CA GLN A 111 1.28 20.79 19.20
C GLN A 111 -0.03 21.01 18.43
N LYS A 112 -0.22 22.20 17.87
CA LYS A 112 -1.41 22.52 17.06
C LYS A 112 -1.52 21.65 15.81
N CYS A 113 -0.41 21.37 15.13
CA CYS A 113 -0.41 20.46 13.99
C CYS A 113 -0.81 19.04 14.39
N ALA A 114 -0.31 18.55 15.53
CA ALA A 114 -0.68 17.23 16.05
C ALA A 114 -2.16 17.15 16.43
N GLU A 115 -2.71 18.21 17.04
CA GLU A 115 -4.14 18.31 17.36
C GLU A 115 -5.02 18.28 16.11
N ALA A 116 -4.69 19.08 15.11
CA ALA A 116 -5.44 19.11 13.85
C ALA A 116 -5.40 17.75 13.13
N ALA A 117 -4.22 17.16 12.97
CA ALA A 117 -4.08 15.86 12.30
C ALA A 117 -4.81 14.72 13.04
N LEU A 118 -4.82 14.75 14.37
CA LEU A 118 -5.57 13.76 15.15
C LEU A 118 -7.08 13.96 15.03
N GLN A 119 -7.55 15.21 14.94
CA GLN A 119 -8.96 15.51 14.70
C GLN A 119 -9.40 15.02 13.32
N ASP A 120 -8.60 15.27 12.27
CA ASP A 120 -8.87 14.77 10.91
C ASP A 120 -9.00 13.23 10.91
N ALA A 121 -8.14 12.54 11.68
CA ALA A 121 -8.23 11.08 11.85
C ALA A 121 -9.53 10.65 12.55
N PHE A 122 -9.96 11.38 13.58
CA PHE A 122 -11.22 11.10 14.28
C PHE A 122 -12.44 11.34 13.39
N ASP A 123 -12.44 12.40 12.59
CA ASP A 123 -13.52 12.72 11.66
C ASP A 123 -13.62 11.62 10.59
N ALA A 124 -12.49 11.21 10.02
CA ALA A 124 -12.45 10.12 9.03
C ALA A 124 -12.86 8.76 9.61
N LEU A 125 -12.52 8.48 10.87
CA LEU A 125 -12.92 7.24 11.55
C LEU A 125 -14.35 7.28 12.07
N SER A 126 -14.95 8.44 12.34
CA SER A 126 -16.33 8.52 12.81
C SER A 126 -17.37 8.50 11.68
N ASP A 127 -16.95 8.71 10.43
CA ASP A 127 -17.85 8.66 9.27
C ASP A 127 -18.58 7.31 9.18
N PRO A 128 -19.92 7.28 9.33
CA PRO A 128 -20.72 6.06 9.27
C PRO A 128 -20.85 5.51 7.84
N THR A 129 -20.60 6.34 6.83
CA THR A 129 -20.58 5.95 5.41
C THR A 129 -19.18 5.56 4.94
N GLY A 130 -18.15 5.91 5.72
CA GLY A 130 -16.75 5.64 5.42
C GLY A 130 -16.35 4.21 5.75
N SER A 131 -15.55 3.61 4.86
CA SER A 131 -14.99 2.27 5.06
C SER A 131 -13.73 2.28 5.93
N LEU A 132 -13.18 3.45 6.30
CA LEU A 132 -11.91 3.55 7.03
C LEU A 132 -12.01 2.93 8.43
N THR A 133 -11.09 1.99 8.71
CA THR A 133 -11.01 1.27 9.99
C THR A 133 -9.71 1.52 10.74
N VAL A 134 -8.67 2.04 10.07
CA VAL A 134 -7.35 2.31 10.65
C VAL A 134 -6.86 3.69 10.24
N ALA A 135 -6.41 4.49 11.19
CA ALA A 135 -5.66 5.72 10.94
C ALA A 135 -4.22 5.59 11.45
N ILE A 136 -3.24 5.95 10.62
CA ILE A 136 -1.83 5.99 11.00
C ILE A 136 -1.47 7.42 11.38
N PHE A 137 -1.17 7.65 12.66
CA PHE A 137 -0.71 8.94 13.16
C PHE A 137 0.81 9.00 13.14
N ASP A 138 1.37 9.45 12.00
CA ASP A 138 2.81 9.55 11.77
C ASP A 138 3.40 10.82 12.41
N ALA A 139 3.96 10.65 13.61
CA ALA A 139 4.75 11.65 14.31
C ALA A 139 5.83 10.96 15.15
N THR A 140 6.75 11.71 15.75
CA THR A 140 7.86 11.10 16.52
C THR A 140 7.39 10.43 17.81
N ASN A 141 6.43 11.03 18.52
CA ASN A 141 5.79 10.52 19.74
C ASN A 141 6.77 9.92 20.78
N THR A 142 7.97 10.51 20.88
CA THR A 142 9.10 9.94 21.63
C THR A 142 9.00 10.12 23.14
N THR A 143 8.09 10.96 23.66
CA THR A 143 7.94 11.21 25.11
C THR A 143 6.69 10.54 25.67
N ARG A 144 6.75 10.12 26.94
CA ARG A 144 5.60 9.56 27.67
C ARG A 144 4.47 10.57 27.81
N GLU A 145 4.80 11.85 27.98
CA GLU A 145 3.81 12.94 28.04
C GLU A 145 2.98 13.02 26.75
N ARG A 146 3.64 12.97 25.59
CA ARG A 146 2.95 12.98 24.28
C ARG A 146 2.02 11.78 24.10
N ARG A 147 2.48 10.60 24.50
CA ARG A 147 1.70 9.36 24.40
C ARG A 147 0.52 9.33 25.36
N ARG A 148 0.68 9.87 26.57
CA ARG A 148 -0.43 10.09 27.51
C ARG A 148 -1.49 11.01 26.91
N TRP A 149 -1.08 12.13 26.32
CA TRP A 149 -1.98 13.07 25.64
C TRP A 149 -2.78 12.38 24.52
N LEU A 150 -2.15 11.55 23.69
CA LEU A 150 -2.84 10.77 22.66
C LEU A 150 -3.93 9.85 23.26
N ARG A 151 -3.60 9.16 24.35
CA ARG A 151 -4.55 8.27 25.05
C ARG A 151 -5.74 9.04 25.63
N GLU A 152 -5.50 10.20 26.22
CA GLU A 152 -6.54 11.08 26.74
C GLU A 152 -7.47 11.57 25.62
N ARG A 153 -6.91 12.03 24.49
CA ARG A 153 -7.69 12.46 23.32
C ARG A 153 -8.57 11.36 22.73
N VAL A 154 -8.06 10.13 22.65
CA VAL A 154 -8.86 8.98 22.19
C VAL A 154 -9.98 8.64 23.18
N ALA A 155 -9.71 8.70 24.48
CA ALA A 155 -10.73 8.48 25.51
C ALA A 155 -11.83 9.54 25.47
N GLU A 156 -11.46 10.82 25.30
CA GLU A 156 -12.40 11.94 25.14
C GLU A 156 -13.29 11.75 23.91
N ALA A 157 -12.72 11.40 22.76
CA ALA A 157 -13.47 11.15 21.52
C ALA A 157 -14.47 10.00 21.70
N ASN A 158 -14.04 8.88 22.27
CA ASN A 158 -14.93 7.74 22.55
C ASN A 158 -16.07 8.11 23.51
N ALA A 159 -15.79 8.93 24.54
CA ALA A 159 -16.81 9.37 25.48
C ALA A 159 -17.84 10.29 24.80
N ALA A 160 -17.38 11.22 23.94
CA ALA A 160 -18.25 12.10 23.18
C ALA A 160 -19.18 11.31 22.24
N TRP A 161 -18.63 10.37 21.46
CA TRP A 161 -19.43 9.55 20.55
C TRP A 161 -20.40 8.61 21.26
N ALA A 162 -20.02 8.09 22.43
CA ALA A 162 -20.93 7.30 23.24
C ALA A 162 -22.12 8.14 23.77
N ALA A 163 -21.88 9.41 24.15
CA ALA A 163 -22.93 10.33 24.57
C ALA A 163 -23.87 10.68 23.40
N GLU A 164 -23.32 11.04 22.24
CA GLU A 164 -24.10 11.33 21.03
C GLU A 164 -24.97 10.14 20.60
N ALA A 165 -24.42 8.92 20.67
CA ALA A 165 -25.19 7.71 20.36
C ALA A 165 -26.29 7.42 21.39
N ALA A 166 -26.06 7.73 22.67
CA ALA A 166 -27.08 7.58 23.71
C ALA A 166 -28.24 8.57 23.52
N ASP A 167 -27.92 9.82 23.19
CA ASP A 167 -28.92 10.86 22.90
C ASP A 167 -29.75 10.49 21.66
N ALA A 168 -29.09 10.07 20.57
CA ALA A 168 -29.77 9.61 19.35
C ALA A 168 -30.68 8.38 19.61
N ALA A 169 -30.24 7.45 20.46
CA ALA A 169 -31.05 6.30 20.85
C ALA A 169 -32.27 6.70 21.70
N ALA A 170 -32.14 7.71 22.56
CA ALA A 170 -33.25 8.23 23.34
C ALA A 170 -34.29 8.94 22.45
N ASP A 171 -33.83 9.76 21.49
CA ASP A 171 -34.68 10.43 20.51
C ASP A 171 -35.45 9.43 19.62
N ALA A 172 -34.78 8.35 19.20
CA ALA A 172 -35.43 7.29 18.41
C ALA A 172 -36.56 6.59 19.19
N VAL A 173 -36.33 6.28 20.48
CA VAL A 173 -37.37 5.70 21.36
C VAL A 173 -38.54 6.66 21.53
N ALA A 174 -38.26 7.95 21.73
CA ALA A 174 -39.30 8.96 21.87
C ALA A 174 -40.12 9.12 20.58
N ALA A 175 -39.48 9.07 19.41
CA ALA A 175 -40.15 9.12 18.11
C ALA A 175 -41.03 7.90 17.85
N GLU A 176 -40.57 6.69 18.21
CA GLU A 176 -41.34 5.45 18.09
C GLU A 176 -42.58 5.47 19.00
N ALA A 177 -42.42 5.89 20.26
CA ALA A 177 -43.54 6.06 21.19
C ALA A 177 -44.56 7.10 20.71
N ALA A 178 -44.09 8.19 20.08
CA ALA A 178 -44.97 9.20 19.49
C ALA A 178 -45.73 8.68 18.25
N ALA A 179 -45.08 7.85 17.42
CA ALA A 179 -45.71 7.21 16.26
C ALA A 179 -46.80 6.20 16.68
N GLU A 180 -46.56 5.42 17.73
CA GLU A 180 -47.55 4.51 18.32
C GLU A 180 -48.74 5.27 18.94
N ALA A 181 -48.47 6.39 19.62
CA ALA A 181 -49.52 7.24 20.21
C ALA A 181 -50.34 8.00 19.15
N GLY A 182 -49.77 8.32 17.99
CA GLY A 182 -50.45 8.96 16.85
C GLY A 182 -51.24 8.00 15.95
N GLY A 183 -51.02 6.69 16.07
CA GLY A 183 -51.62 5.62 15.28
C GLY A 183 -53.03 5.20 15.70
N ALA A 184 -53.91 6.13 16.09
CA ALA A 184 -55.32 5.83 16.31
C ALA A 184 -56.08 5.79 14.97
N GLY A 185 -55.91 4.68 14.22
CA GLY A 185 -56.88 4.28 13.21
C GLY A 185 -56.31 3.84 11.86
N ARG A 186 -55.96 2.56 11.73
CA ARG A 186 -56.41 1.70 10.61
C ARG A 186 -56.00 0.23 10.81
N GLY A 187 -57.03 -0.63 10.88
CA GLY A 187 -57.05 -1.96 10.26
C GLY A 187 -56.21 -3.07 10.89
N LYS A 188 -56.87 -3.96 11.64
CA LYS A 188 -56.40 -5.32 11.90
C LYS A 188 -56.21 -6.06 10.57
N GLY A 189 -54.96 -6.35 10.21
CA GLY A 189 -54.56 -7.38 9.26
C GLY A 189 -53.37 -8.11 9.83
N GLY A 190 -53.55 -9.37 10.21
CA GLY A 190 -52.51 -10.20 10.81
C GLY A 190 -51.38 -10.50 9.82
N GLY A 191 -50.15 -10.39 10.29
CA GLY A 191 -48.93 -10.78 9.60
C GLY A 191 -47.78 -10.69 10.59
N GLU A 192 -47.40 -11.86 11.12
CA GLU A 192 -46.12 -12.23 11.73
C GLU A 192 -45.29 -11.11 12.40
N GLY A 193 -45.31 -11.13 13.74
CA GLY A 193 -44.27 -10.48 14.52
C GLY A 193 -42.92 -11.13 14.27
N GLY A 194 -41.91 -10.29 14.01
CA GLY A 194 -40.51 -10.71 13.95
C GLY A 194 -39.71 -9.87 12.96
N ALA A 195 -39.10 -8.79 13.47
CA ALA A 195 -37.94 -8.04 12.93
C ALA A 195 -38.09 -6.50 13.01
N GLY A 196 -38.95 -5.97 13.87
CA GLY A 196 -38.92 -4.58 14.33
C GLY A 196 -37.86 -4.37 15.41
N ALA A 197 -36.60 -4.66 15.10
CA ALA A 197 -35.45 -4.24 15.88
C ALA A 197 -34.37 -3.95 14.86
N ALA A 198 -34.43 -2.76 14.24
CA ALA A 198 -33.27 -2.19 13.59
C ALA A 198 -32.12 -2.32 14.59
N ALA A 199 -31.15 -3.18 14.26
CA ALA A 199 -30.01 -3.45 15.11
C ALA A 199 -29.41 -2.10 15.51
N ARG A 200 -29.58 -1.69 16.77
CA ARG A 200 -29.00 -0.44 17.27
C ARG A 200 -27.50 -0.60 17.12
N ALA A 201 -26.93 0.06 16.10
CA ALA A 201 -25.51 -0.02 15.84
C ALA A 201 -24.79 0.45 17.10
N ALA A 202 -23.86 -0.39 17.60
CA ALA A 202 -23.04 0.00 18.74
C ALA A 202 -22.28 1.29 18.39
N PRO A 203 -22.09 2.21 19.36
CA PRO A 203 -21.35 3.44 19.11
C PRO A 203 -19.96 3.12 18.56
N VAL A 204 -19.52 3.91 17.57
CA VAL A 204 -18.16 3.82 17.04
C VAL A 204 -17.18 4.02 18.19
N SER A 205 -16.19 3.14 18.29
CA SER A 205 -15.13 3.25 19.29
C SER A 205 -13.77 3.10 18.63
N ILE A 206 -12.79 3.84 19.12
CA ILE A 206 -11.39 3.78 18.69
C ILE A 206 -10.54 3.13 19.77
N GLN A 207 -9.67 2.22 19.33
CA GLN A 207 -8.53 1.74 20.10
C GLN A 207 -7.27 2.52 19.70
N LEU A 208 -6.37 2.77 20.65
CA LEU A 208 -5.04 3.31 20.40
C LEU A 208 -4.01 2.19 20.48
N ALA A 209 -3.07 2.15 19.54
CA ALA A 209 -1.87 1.33 19.62
C ALA A 209 -0.63 2.13 19.21
N PHE A 210 0.55 1.74 19.70
CA PHE A 210 1.82 2.31 19.25
C PHE A 210 2.56 1.38 18.30
N ALA A 211 3.14 1.93 17.25
CA ALA A 211 4.07 1.23 16.37
C ALA A 211 5.46 1.88 16.52
N GLU A 212 6.29 1.29 17.37
CA GLU A 212 7.63 1.76 17.67
C GLU A 212 8.66 1.15 16.72
N THR A 213 9.46 2.00 16.08
CA THR A 213 10.58 1.59 15.24
C THR A 213 11.87 2.05 15.90
N VAL A 214 12.76 1.10 16.19
CA VAL A 214 14.04 1.34 16.85
C VAL A 214 15.16 0.95 15.91
N LEU A 215 16.01 1.91 15.55
CA LEU A 215 17.16 1.68 14.68
C LEU A 215 18.44 1.89 15.49
N THR A 216 19.23 0.83 15.62
CA THR A 216 20.52 0.79 16.31
C THR A 216 21.67 0.38 15.39
N ASP A 217 21.39 -0.21 14.20
CA ASP A 217 22.42 -0.53 13.19
C ASP A 217 22.75 0.66 12.28
N ASP A 218 24.06 0.90 12.16
CA ASP A 218 24.65 2.13 11.65
C ASP A 218 24.90 2.14 10.14
N LYS A 219 24.87 1.01 9.42
CA LYS A 219 25.27 1.01 8.00
C LYS A 219 24.11 1.17 7.03
N THR A 220 23.17 0.22 7.06
CA THR A 220 22.10 0.12 6.05
C THR A 220 21.06 1.22 6.22
N VAL A 221 20.74 1.57 7.47
CA VAL A 221 19.82 2.65 7.81
C VAL A 221 20.34 3.99 7.32
N TRP A 222 21.63 4.25 7.50
CA TRP A 222 22.25 5.51 7.14
C TRP A 222 22.24 5.78 5.63
N GLU A 223 22.47 4.77 4.80
CA GLU A 223 22.42 4.92 3.34
C GLU A 223 21.00 5.25 2.87
N ASN A 224 20.00 4.54 3.40
CA ASN A 224 18.59 4.77 3.06
C ASN A 224 18.06 6.12 3.58
N VAL A 225 18.47 6.52 4.79
CA VAL A 225 18.11 7.81 5.39
C VAL A 225 18.76 8.97 4.63
N LYS A 226 20.03 8.83 4.22
CA LYS A 226 20.69 9.82 3.34
C LYS A 226 19.95 9.98 2.03
N GLU A 227 19.62 8.88 1.38
CA GLU A 227 19.01 8.91 0.06
C GLU A 227 17.61 9.55 0.09
N SER A 228 16.83 9.28 1.13
CA SER A 228 15.45 9.77 1.26
C SER A 228 15.34 11.15 1.92
N LYS A 229 16.03 11.38 3.05
CA LYS A 229 15.84 12.60 3.87
C LYS A 229 16.60 13.81 3.34
N LEU A 230 17.76 13.64 2.69
CA LEU A 230 18.48 14.79 2.11
C LEU A 230 17.80 15.35 0.86
N LYS A 231 16.92 14.56 0.23
CA LYS A 231 16.07 15.00 -0.89
C LYS A 231 14.70 15.50 -0.42
N SER A 232 14.48 15.59 0.90
CA SER A 232 13.24 16.08 1.50
C SER A 232 13.00 17.56 1.18
N PRO A 233 11.73 18.00 1.05
CA PRO A 233 11.36 19.41 0.99
C PRO A 233 12.01 20.29 2.07
N ASP A 234 12.24 19.73 3.27
CA ASP A 234 12.89 20.40 4.41
C ASP A 234 14.27 21.00 4.07
N TYR A 235 14.98 20.43 3.10
CA TYR A 235 16.36 20.79 2.77
C TYR A 235 16.52 21.35 1.34
N VAL A 236 15.40 21.72 0.68
CA VAL A 236 15.45 22.35 -0.64
C VAL A 236 16.23 23.66 -0.57
N GLY A 237 17.25 23.79 -1.42
CA GLY A 237 18.14 24.95 -1.46
C GLY A 237 19.22 24.98 -0.38
N MET A 238 19.32 23.93 0.44
CA MET A 238 20.42 23.75 1.40
C MET A 238 21.53 22.90 0.79
N GLU A 239 22.79 23.26 1.05
CA GLU A 239 23.94 22.45 0.65
C GLU A 239 23.89 21.06 1.32
N PRO A 240 24.24 19.96 0.63
CA PRO A 240 24.11 18.60 1.16
C PRO A 240 24.80 18.39 2.51
N GLU A 241 25.99 18.97 2.68
CA GLU A 241 26.75 18.91 3.93
C GLU A 241 26.08 19.70 5.06
N ALA A 242 25.40 20.80 4.76
CA ALA A 242 24.65 21.57 5.75
C ALA A 242 23.36 20.85 6.16
N ALA A 243 22.64 20.28 5.18
CA ALA A 243 21.45 19.47 5.42
C ALA A 243 21.76 18.25 6.31
N MET A 244 22.89 17.58 6.03
CA MET A 244 23.38 16.48 6.85
C MET A 244 23.62 16.89 8.31
N ARG A 245 24.29 18.02 8.52
CA ARG A 245 24.58 18.53 9.87
C ARG A 245 23.32 18.89 10.64
N ASP A 246 22.37 19.57 10.01
CA ASP A 246 21.09 19.93 10.65
C ASP A 246 20.29 18.69 11.03
N PHE A 247 20.19 17.72 10.11
CA PHE A 247 19.48 16.48 10.34
C PHE A 247 20.06 15.66 11.50
N LEU A 248 21.38 15.56 11.58
CA LEU A 248 22.08 14.92 12.70
C LEU A 248 21.81 15.60 14.04
N ALA A 249 21.87 16.93 14.07
CA ALA A 249 21.57 17.70 15.27
C ALA A 249 20.11 17.49 15.73
N ARG A 250 19.16 17.34 14.79
CA ARG A 250 17.76 16.99 15.09
C ARG A 250 17.65 15.60 15.73
N ILE A 251 18.34 14.58 15.20
CA ILE A 251 18.36 13.23 15.79
C ILE A 251 18.89 13.28 17.22
N ASP A 252 20.03 13.95 17.44
CA ASP A 252 20.63 14.09 18.77
C ASP A 252 19.69 14.79 19.77
N ALA A 253 18.90 15.77 19.31
CA ALA A 253 17.91 16.43 20.15
C ALA A 253 16.78 15.47 20.56
N TYR A 254 16.26 14.65 19.64
CA TYR A 254 15.23 13.64 19.94
C TYR A 254 15.75 12.54 20.86
N LYS A 255 17.01 12.10 20.67
CA LYS A 255 17.63 11.07 21.51
C LYS A 255 17.65 11.46 23.00
N LYS A 256 17.85 12.73 23.32
CA LYS A 256 17.92 13.21 24.72
C LYS A 256 16.58 13.13 25.46
N VAL A 257 15.47 13.19 24.73
CA VAL A 257 14.11 13.21 25.30
C VAL A 257 13.35 11.92 25.03
N TYR A 258 13.98 10.95 24.36
CA TYR A 258 13.33 9.71 24.00
C TYR A 258 13.12 8.81 25.21
N GLU A 259 11.88 8.38 25.37
CA GLU A 259 11.43 7.42 26.38
C GLU A 259 10.78 6.24 25.63
N PRO A 260 11.41 5.05 25.61
CA PRO A 260 10.85 3.87 24.95
C PRO A 260 9.43 3.57 25.42
N VAL A 261 8.60 3.03 24.52
CA VAL A 261 7.24 2.62 24.89
C VAL A 261 7.29 1.51 25.96
N GLY A 262 6.66 1.75 27.10
CA GLY A 262 6.66 0.84 28.24
C GLY A 262 5.39 0.00 28.35
N ASN A 263 5.51 -1.22 28.87
CA ASN A 263 4.37 -2.09 29.21
C ASN A 263 3.44 -1.45 30.26
N ASP A 264 3.97 -0.52 31.05
CA ASP A 264 3.25 0.20 32.10
C ASP A 264 2.34 1.34 31.57
N GLU A 265 2.40 1.66 30.28
CA GLU A 265 1.57 2.71 29.67
C GLU A 265 0.12 2.26 29.39
N GLY A 266 -0.18 0.96 29.58
CA GLY A 266 -1.53 0.41 29.44
C GLY A 266 -2.12 0.54 28.03
N THR A 267 -1.24 0.62 27.02
CA THR A 267 -1.62 0.77 25.60
C THR A 267 -0.91 -0.32 24.80
N PRO A 268 -1.60 -1.05 23.91
CA PRO A 268 -0.97 -2.03 23.02
C PRO A 268 0.14 -1.40 22.19
N PHE A 269 1.21 -2.16 21.94
CA PHE A 269 2.24 -1.70 21.02
C PHE A 269 2.98 -2.82 20.30
N ILE A 270 3.51 -2.47 19.13
CA ILE A 270 4.41 -3.27 18.32
C ILE A 270 5.74 -2.52 18.30
N ARG A 271 6.84 -3.19 18.65
CA ARG A 271 8.19 -2.66 18.48
C ARG A 271 8.93 -3.47 17.43
N LEU A 272 9.48 -2.78 16.43
CA LEU A 272 10.34 -3.34 15.41
C LEU A 272 11.76 -2.78 15.56
N THR A 273 12.71 -3.65 15.87
CA THR A 273 14.14 -3.28 15.99
C THR A 273 14.88 -3.63 14.71
N ASN A 274 15.70 -2.70 14.21
CA ASN A 274 16.55 -2.84 13.02
C ASN A 274 15.82 -3.41 11.79
N ALA A 275 14.56 -3.02 11.64
CA ALA A 275 13.69 -3.42 10.53
C ALA A 275 13.66 -4.93 10.26
N GLY A 276 13.35 -5.69 11.31
CA GLY A 276 13.05 -7.12 11.22
C GLY A 276 13.98 -8.02 12.00
N GLU A 277 14.99 -7.48 12.70
CA GLU A 277 15.85 -8.28 13.58
C GLU A 277 15.10 -8.75 14.83
N GLU A 278 14.26 -7.89 15.40
CA GLU A 278 13.39 -8.22 16.53
C GLU A 278 12.01 -7.60 16.33
N LEU A 279 10.97 -8.37 16.63
CA LEU A 279 9.59 -7.92 16.69
C LEU A 279 9.03 -8.26 18.08
N LEU A 280 8.67 -7.24 18.85
CA LEU A 280 8.03 -7.38 20.14
C LEU A 280 6.59 -6.87 20.07
N CYS A 281 5.64 -7.70 20.49
CA CYS A 281 4.22 -7.34 20.55
C CYS A 281 3.74 -7.37 22.00
N HIS A 282 3.16 -6.26 22.46
CA HIS A 282 2.55 -6.15 23.78
C HIS A 282 1.06 -5.88 23.64
N GLN A 283 0.23 -6.73 24.25
CA GLN A 283 -1.24 -6.60 24.27
C GLN A 283 -1.90 -6.45 22.88
N CYS A 284 -1.28 -7.00 21.83
CA CYS A 284 -1.81 -6.99 20.46
C CYS A 284 -2.90 -8.07 20.29
N THR A 285 -4.03 -7.91 20.96
CA THR A 285 -5.11 -8.91 21.01
C THR A 285 -6.11 -8.79 19.86
N ASN A 286 -6.18 -7.63 19.20
CA ASN A 286 -7.09 -7.41 18.09
C ASN A 286 -6.49 -7.96 16.76
N TYR A 287 -7.36 -8.40 15.85
CA TYR A 287 -6.95 -9.02 14.59
C TYR A 287 -6.13 -8.06 13.71
N THR A 288 -6.59 -6.83 13.56
CA THR A 288 -5.97 -5.82 12.69
C THR A 288 -4.55 -5.48 13.13
N LEU A 289 -4.31 -5.28 14.43
CA LEU A 289 -2.99 -5.00 14.99
C LEU A 289 -2.08 -6.24 14.89
N GLY A 290 -2.61 -7.44 15.08
CA GLY A 290 -1.86 -8.68 14.80
C GLY A 290 -1.39 -8.76 13.34
N ARG A 291 -2.24 -8.36 12.40
CA ARG A 291 -1.92 -8.27 10.96
C ARG A 291 -0.87 -7.21 10.67
N VAL A 292 -0.97 -6.04 11.32
CA VAL A 292 0.05 -4.98 11.22
C VAL A 292 1.39 -5.45 11.78
N ALA A 293 1.40 -6.15 12.92
CA ALA A 293 2.61 -6.71 13.50
C ALA A 293 3.31 -7.68 12.53
N TRP A 294 2.54 -8.57 11.91
CA TRP A 294 3.05 -9.52 10.92
C TRP A 294 3.61 -8.83 9.68
N LEU A 295 2.89 -7.82 9.17
CA LEU A 295 3.35 -6.98 8.07
C LEU A 295 4.68 -6.30 8.40
N MET A 296 4.77 -5.63 9.56
CA MET A 296 5.97 -4.94 10.00
C MET A 296 7.17 -5.89 10.15
N GLY A 297 6.97 -7.08 10.74
CA GLY A 297 8.02 -8.10 10.86
C GLY A 297 8.49 -8.66 9.51
N SER A 298 7.64 -8.58 8.48
CA SER A 298 7.95 -9.04 7.12
C SER A 298 8.75 -8.01 6.31
N MET A 299 8.87 -6.75 6.75
CA MET A 299 9.56 -5.71 5.98
C MET A 299 11.09 -5.87 6.03
N ARG A 300 11.77 -5.51 4.94
CA ARG A 300 13.25 -5.43 4.86
C ARG A 300 13.65 -4.08 4.27
N LEU A 301 14.69 -3.47 4.83
CA LEU A 301 15.20 -2.16 4.38
C LEU A 301 16.11 -2.24 3.16
N THR A 302 16.64 -3.42 2.84
CA THR A 302 17.57 -3.58 1.72
C THR A 302 16.83 -3.32 0.41
N PRO A 303 17.16 -2.25 -0.34
CA PRO A 303 16.52 -2.00 -1.62
C PRO A 303 16.86 -3.15 -2.57
N ARG A 304 15.84 -3.70 -3.22
CA ARG A 304 16.00 -4.77 -4.19
C ARG A 304 15.09 -4.52 -5.39
N PRO A 305 15.60 -4.64 -6.62
CA PRO A 305 14.78 -4.54 -7.81
C PRO A 305 13.87 -5.77 -7.95
N ILE A 306 12.68 -5.54 -8.48
CA ILE A 306 11.67 -6.56 -8.76
C ILE A 306 11.39 -6.52 -10.26
N LEU A 307 11.47 -7.65 -10.94
CA LEU A 307 11.06 -7.78 -12.34
C LEU A 307 9.70 -8.47 -12.41
N LEU A 308 8.80 -7.91 -13.21
CA LEU A 308 7.50 -8.50 -13.53
C LEU A 308 7.44 -8.74 -15.04
N ALA A 309 7.05 -9.94 -15.45
CA ALA A 309 6.81 -10.24 -16.85
C ALA A 309 5.66 -11.23 -16.99
N ARG A 310 4.83 -11.03 -18.02
CA ARG A 310 3.86 -12.08 -18.40
C ARG A 310 4.61 -13.29 -18.92
N CYS A 311 3.98 -14.47 -18.85
CA CYS A 311 4.41 -15.62 -19.60
C CYS A 311 4.49 -15.27 -21.10
N GLY A 312 5.27 -16.03 -21.87
CA GLY A 312 5.24 -15.94 -23.32
C GLY A 312 3.82 -16.12 -23.86
N GLU A 313 3.60 -15.64 -25.09
CA GLU A 313 2.30 -15.77 -25.76
C GLU A 313 1.91 -17.24 -25.88
N SER A 314 0.69 -17.55 -25.44
CA SER A 314 0.10 -18.87 -25.56
C SER A 314 -0.88 -18.96 -26.72
N GLU A 315 -1.26 -20.18 -27.10
CA GLU A 315 -2.24 -20.38 -28.17
C GLU A 315 -3.58 -19.68 -27.87
N ASN A 316 -4.04 -19.66 -26.61
CA ASN A 316 -5.26 -18.93 -26.26
C ASN A 316 -5.09 -17.41 -26.37
N ASP A 317 -3.92 -16.86 -26.02
CA ASP A 317 -3.67 -15.42 -26.20
C ASP A 317 -3.79 -15.06 -27.69
N ALA A 318 -3.20 -15.86 -28.57
CA ALA A 318 -3.26 -15.66 -30.02
C ALA A 318 -4.69 -15.79 -30.58
N MET A 319 -5.54 -16.59 -29.95
CA MET A 319 -6.96 -16.77 -30.31
C MET A 319 -7.91 -15.81 -29.58
N GLY A 320 -7.43 -14.96 -28.66
CA GLY A 320 -8.28 -14.09 -27.84
C GLY A 320 -9.18 -14.84 -26.85
N ARG A 321 -8.76 -16.04 -26.41
CA ARG A 321 -9.47 -16.89 -25.44
C ARG A 321 -8.92 -16.64 -24.03
N ILE A 322 -9.80 -16.60 -23.03
CA ILE A 322 -9.43 -16.36 -21.63
C ILE A 322 -9.11 -17.67 -20.91
N GLY A 323 -8.14 -17.63 -20.00
CA GLY A 323 -7.81 -18.76 -19.14
C GLY A 323 -7.26 -20.00 -19.88
N GLY A 324 -7.53 -21.18 -19.32
CA GLY A 324 -7.03 -22.47 -19.76
C GLY A 324 -5.55 -22.70 -19.43
N ASP A 325 -5.04 -23.84 -19.91
CA ASP A 325 -3.62 -24.20 -19.80
C ASP A 325 -2.94 -24.49 -21.16
N PRO A 326 -3.06 -23.58 -22.15
CA PRO A 326 -2.46 -23.76 -23.48
C PRO A 326 -0.93 -23.72 -23.43
N PRO A 327 -0.26 -24.35 -24.42
CA PRO A 327 1.18 -24.19 -24.61
C PRO A 327 1.53 -22.80 -25.18
N LEU A 328 2.81 -22.48 -25.17
CA LEU A 328 3.36 -21.30 -25.86
C LEU A 328 3.23 -21.42 -27.39
N THR A 329 3.02 -20.28 -28.04
CA THR A 329 3.23 -20.12 -29.48
C THR A 329 4.73 -20.03 -29.78
N HIS A 330 5.09 -20.09 -31.07
CA HIS A 330 6.47 -19.83 -31.50
C HIS A 330 6.99 -18.45 -31.04
N VAL A 331 6.14 -17.42 -31.07
CA VAL A 331 6.50 -16.08 -30.60
C VAL A 331 6.71 -16.10 -29.07
N GLY A 332 5.87 -16.81 -28.33
CA GLY A 332 6.06 -17.04 -26.90
C GLY A 332 7.38 -17.73 -26.56
N GLU A 333 7.80 -18.73 -27.34
CA GLU A 333 9.11 -19.39 -27.17
C GLU A 333 10.28 -18.46 -27.47
N LEU A 334 10.17 -17.59 -28.49
CA LEU A 334 11.17 -16.57 -28.78
C LEU A 334 11.29 -15.58 -27.62
N PHE A 335 10.16 -15.12 -27.06
CA PHE A 335 10.16 -14.28 -25.87
C PHE A 335 10.85 -14.97 -24.70
N ALA A 336 10.56 -16.25 -24.44
CA ALA A 336 11.18 -17.00 -23.34
C ALA A 336 12.72 -17.02 -23.44
N LYS A 337 13.26 -17.20 -24.65
CA LYS A 337 14.71 -17.13 -24.90
C LYS A 337 15.27 -15.73 -24.66
N LYS A 338 14.59 -14.70 -25.17
CA LYS A 338 15.01 -13.30 -24.99
C LYS A 338 14.93 -12.83 -23.53
N LEU A 339 13.93 -13.29 -22.79
CA LEU A 339 13.80 -13.09 -21.35
C LEU A 339 15.00 -13.71 -20.62
N GLN A 340 15.39 -14.94 -20.97
CA GLN A 340 16.59 -15.58 -20.43
C GLN A 340 17.85 -14.76 -20.69
N ASP A 341 18.09 -14.33 -21.92
CA ASP A 341 19.25 -13.50 -22.27
C ASP A 341 19.27 -12.19 -21.48
N THR A 342 18.11 -11.54 -21.38
CA THR A 342 17.94 -10.29 -20.62
C THR A 342 18.22 -10.49 -19.13
N MET A 343 17.71 -11.57 -18.54
CA MET A 343 17.93 -11.88 -17.13
C MET A 343 19.39 -12.23 -16.83
N LEU A 344 20.08 -12.93 -17.73
CA LEU A 344 21.52 -13.21 -17.59
C LEU A 344 22.36 -11.93 -17.69
N ALA A 345 22.00 -11.02 -18.59
CA ALA A 345 22.65 -9.71 -18.68
C ALA A 345 22.38 -8.87 -17.41
N TRP A 346 21.15 -8.88 -16.91
CA TRP A 346 20.77 -8.18 -15.70
C TRP A 346 21.47 -8.74 -14.46
N GLN A 347 21.61 -10.06 -14.32
CA GLN A 347 22.37 -10.69 -13.24
C GLN A 347 23.81 -10.17 -13.17
N ARG A 348 24.45 -9.93 -14.32
CA ARG A 348 25.81 -9.37 -14.38
C ARG A 348 25.90 -7.91 -13.95
N SER A 349 24.78 -7.19 -13.98
CA SER A 349 24.71 -5.79 -13.51
C SER A 349 24.43 -5.68 -12.01
N LEU A 350 24.02 -6.77 -11.36
CA LEU A 350 23.75 -6.82 -9.94
C LEU A 350 25.05 -7.03 -9.14
N PRO A 351 25.10 -6.62 -7.86
CA PRO A 351 26.22 -6.95 -6.98
C PRO A 351 26.42 -8.47 -6.88
N GLU A 352 27.67 -8.93 -6.75
CA GLU A 352 28.01 -10.36 -6.70
C GLU A 352 27.32 -11.11 -5.54
N SER A 353 26.97 -10.40 -4.46
CA SER A 353 26.21 -10.94 -3.32
C SER A 353 24.72 -11.11 -3.59
N LYS A 354 24.21 -10.67 -4.74
CA LYS A 354 22.80 -10.72 -5.11
C LYS A 354 22.57 -11.77 -6.20
N GLN A 355 21.72 -12.75 -5.90
CA GLN A 355 21.31 -13.79 -6.83
C GLN A 355 19.80 -13.70 -7.07
N PRO A 356 19.33 -13.42 -8.30
CA PRO A 356 17.91 -13.36 -8.59
C PRO A 356 17.20 -14.69 -8.31
N VAL A 357 16.01 -14.61 -7.71
CA VAL A 357 15.09 -15.74 -7.54
C VAL A 357 13.88 -15.56 -8.44
N VAL A 358 13.41 -16.65 -9.03
CA VAL A 358 12.29 -16.62 -9.99
C VAL A 358 11.06 -17.26 -9.35
N TRP A 359 9.97 -16.51 -9.28
CA TRP A 359 8.66 -17.02 -8.87
C TRP A 359 7.76 -17.10 -10.09
N THR A 360 7.16 -18.26 -10.31
CA THR A 360 6.31 -18.49 -11.48
C THR A 360 5.08 -19.30 -11.12
N SER A 361 4.05 -19.21 -11.95
CA SER A 361 2.86 -20.04 -11.80
C SER A 361 3.13 -21.52 -12.14
N THR A 362 2.13 -22.37 -11.95
CA THR A 362 2.20 -23.79 -12.30
C THR A 362 1.69 -24.13 -13.70
N LEU A 363 1.02 -23.18 -14.36
CA LEU A 363 0.48 -23.33 -15.71
C LEU A 363 1.59 -23.60 -16.75
N LEU A 364 1.27 -24.40 -17.76
CA LEU A 364 2.16 -24.88 -18.82
C LEU A 364 2.91 -23.74 -19.52
N ARG A 365 2.22 -22.69 -19.96
CA ARG A 365 2.84 -21.51 -20.59
C ARG A 365 3.90 -20.85 -19.70
N ALA A 366 3.67 -20.81 -18.38
CA ALA A 366 4.63 -20.25 -17.43
C ALA A 366 5.84 -21.18 -17.26
N ARG A 367 5.59 -22.49 -17.14
CA ARG A 367 6.64 -23.51 -17.06
C ARG A 367 7.55 -23.49 -18.29
N GLN A 368 6.96 -23.42 -19.49
CA GLN A 368 7.69 -23.32 -20.75
C GLN A 368 8.49 -22.02 -20.82
N THR A 369 7.91 -20.89 -20.40
CA THR A 369 8.62 -19.60 -20.37
C THR A 369 9.86 -19.65 -19.46
N THR A 370 9.76 -20.31 -18.30
CA THR A 370 10.84 -20.41 -17.33
C THR A 370 11.81 -21.58 -17.52
N ALA A 371 11.58 -22.44 -18.52
CA ALA A 371 12.35 -23.68 -18.67
C ALA A 371 13.86 -23.45 -18.86
N GLY A 372 14.23 -22.40 -19.59
CA GLY A 372 15.63 -21.98 -19.76
C GLY A 372 16.24 -21.37 -18.51
N LEU A 373 15.43 -20.62 -17.74
CA LEU A 373 15.86 -19.92 -16.52
C LEU A 373 16.22 -20.88 -15.39
N ALA A 374 15.53 -22.02 -15.28
CA ALA A 374 15.75 -23.02 -14.22
C ALA A 374 17.16 -23.63 -14.21
N ARG A 375 17.93 -23.44 -15.29
CA ARG A 375 19.35 -23.85 -15.37
C ARG A 375 20.32 -22.85 -14.72
N HIS A 376 19.86 -21.63 -14.47
CA HIS A 376 20.69 -20.50 -14.04
C HIS A 376 20.23 -19.87 -12.71
N PHE A 377 18.93 -19.96 -12.42
CA PHE A 377 18.31 -19.32 -11.27
C PHE A 377 17.47 -20.32 -10.47
N PRO A 378 17.33 -20.15 -9.14
CA PRO A 378 16.31 -20.83 -8.37
C PRO A 378 14.91 -20.46 -8.89
N VAL A 379 14.11 -21.45 -9.29
CA VAL A 379 12.74 -21.26 -9.77
C VAL A 379 11.75 -21.91 -8.82
N MET A 380 10.88 -21.10 -8.22
CA MET A 380 9.76 -21.52 -7.38
C MET A 380 8.48 -21.50 -8.20
N ARG A 381 7.81 -22.64 -8.30
CA ARG A 381 6.51 -22.80 -8.97
C ARG A 381 5.40 -22.77 -7.93
N LEU A 382 4.49 -21.81 -8.02
CA LEU A 382 3.50 -21.53 -6.99
C LEU A 382 2.09 -21.49 -7.60
N HIS A 383 1.18 -22.34 -7.13
CA HIS A 383 -0.22 -22.34 -7.56
C HIS A 383 -0.92 -21.02 -7.26
N ILE A 384 -0.48 -20.33 -6.20
CA ILE A 384 -0.99 -19.01 -5.81
C ILE A 384 -0.71 -17.94 -6.88
N LEU A 385 0.20 -18.19 -7.83
CA LEU A 385 0.50 -17.33 -8.98
C LEU A 385 -0.19 -17.79 -10.27
N ASP A 386 -1.05 -18.81 -10.23
CA ASP A 386 -1.88 -19.19 -11.37
C ASP A 386 -2.87 -18.05 -11.71
N GLU A 387 -3.21 -17.92 -13.00
CA GLU A 387 -4.07 -16.85 -13.51
C GLU A 387 -5.42 -16.83 -12.77
N LEU A 388 -6.04 -15.66 -12.76
CA LEU A 388 -7.40 -15.46 -12.33
C LEU A 388 -8.34 -16.46 -13.03
N LYS A 389 -9.06 -17.26 -12.25
CA LYS A 389 -9.93 -18.32 -12.76
C LYS A 389 -11.19 -17.74 -13.39
N ALA A 390 -11.42 -18.06 -14.66
CA ALA A 390 -12.62 -17.68 -15.40
C ALA A 390 -13.82 -18.62 -15.16
N GLY A 391 -13.65 -19.68 -14.35
CA GLY A 391 -14.73 -20.60 -13.98
C GLY A 391 -15.39 -21.27 -15.20
N ALA A 392 -16.71 -21.12 -15.34
CA ALA A 392 -17.43 -21.65 -16.50
C ALA A 392 -17.09 -20.94 -17.83
N ALA A 393 -16.37 -19.81 -17.80
CA ALA A 393 -15.93 -19.09 -18.99
C ALA A 393 -14.48 -19.42 -19.42
N GLU A 394 -13.84 -20.41 -18.78
CA GLU A 394 -12.51 -20.89 -19.18
C GLU A 394 -12.49 -21.33 -20.65
N GLY A 395 -11.52 -20.84 -21.42
CA GLY A 395 -11.34 -21.12 -22.84
C GLY A 395 -12.26 -20.33 -23.77
N MET A 396 -13.19 -19.50 -23.27
CA MET A 396 -14.07 -18.67 -24.10
C MET A 396 -13.36 -17.42 -24.60
N THR A 397 -13.79 -16.88 -25.73
CA THR A 397 -13.49 -15.50 -26.11
C THR A 397 -14.40 -14.54 -25.33
N HIS A 398 -14.04 -13.25 -25.28
CA HIS A 398 -14.93 -12.24 -24.68
C HIS A 398 -16.29 -12.14 -25.38
N ALA A 399 -16.36 -12.39 -26.70
CA ALA A 399 -17.61 -12.40 -27.45
C ALA A 399 -18.49 -13.60 -27.05
N GLU A 400 -17.89 -14.81 -26.99
CA GLU A 400 -18.59 -16.02 -26.52
C GLU A 400 -19.08 -15.83 -25.07
N MET A 401 -18.27 -15.24 -24.19
CA MET A 401 -18.69 -14.94 -22.81
C MET A 401 -19.89 -13.97 -22.76
N ALA A 402 -19.91 -12.95 -23.62
CA ALA A 402 -21.02 -12.00 -23.69
C ALA A 402 -22.33 -12.65 -24.16
N GLU A 403 -22.25 -13.65 -25.05
CA GLU A 403 -23.39 -14.42 -25.52
C GLU A 403 -23.92 -15.41 -24.46
N HIS A 404 -23.01 -16.13 -23.78
CA HIS A 404 -23.37 -17.17 -22.82
C HIS A 404 -23.71 -16.63 -21.42
N PHE A 405 -23.08 -15.52 -21.02
CA PHE A 405 -23.23 -14.91 -19.69
C PHE A 405 -23.39 -13.37 -19.79
N PRO A 406 -24.47 -12.87 -20.41
CA PRO A 406 -24.66 -11.44 -20.66
C PRO A 406 -24.75 -10.62 -19.36
N ASP A 407 -25.46 -11.13 -18.36
CA ASP A 407 -25.63 -10.43 -17.07
C ASP A 407 -24.31 -10.25 -16.34
N VAL A 408 -23.47 -11.30 -16.31
CA VAL A 408 -22.14 -11.25 -15.70
C VAL A 408 -21.24 -10.31 -16.50
N THR A 409 -21.32 -10.34 -17.83
CA THR A 409 -20.53 -9.44 -18.68
C THR A 409 -20.87 -7.98 -18.44
N SER A 410 -22.16 -7.65 -18.34
CA SER A 410 -22.64 -6.29 -18.01
C SER A 410 -22.18 -5.86 -16.61
N ALA A 411 -22.39 -6.71 -15.59
CA ALA A 411 -21.97 -6.41 -14.22
C ALA A 411 -20.45 -6.21 -14.12
N ARG A 412 -19.65 -7.02 -14.83
CA ARG A 412 -18.18 -6.86 -14.88
C ARG A 412 -17.73 -5.62 -15.62
N ALA A 413 -18.52 -5.08 -16.56
CA ALA A 413 -18.21 -3.83 -17.23
C ALA A 413 -18.37 -2.63 -16.27
N GLU A 414 -19.30 -2.73 -15.32
CA GLU A 414 -19.55 -1.72 -14.30
C GLU A 414 -18.57 -1.84 -13.11
N ASN A 415 -18.36 -3.07 -12.60
CA ASN A 415 -17.50 -3.34 -11.44
C ASN A 415 -16.63 -4.58 -11.65
N LYS A 416 -15.54 -4.41 -12.39
CA LYS A 416 -14.61 -5.51 -12.70
C LYS A 416 -13.81 -6.00 -11.47
N LEU A 417 -13.74 -5.20 -10.41
CA LEU A 417 -12.98 -5.51 -9.19
C LEU A 417 -13.65 -6.64 -8.41
N GLU A 418 -14.95 -6.47 -8.12
CA GLU A 418 -15.67 -7.31 -7.17
C GLU A 418 -16.46 -8.44 -7.84
N ILE A 419 -16.92 -8.23 -9.08
CA ILE A 419 -17.73 -9.23 -9.75
C ILE A 419 -16.86 -10.46 -10.10
N GLN A 420 -17.32 -11.63 -9.70
CA GLN A 420 -16.70 -12.92 -10.00
C GLN A 420 -16.99 -13.38 -11.42
N PHE A 421 -16.12 -14.22 -11.98
CA PHE A 421 -16.45 -14.96 -13.20
C PHE A 421 -17.53 -16.03 -12.93
N PRO A 422 -18.32 -16.42 -13.94
CA PRO A 422 -19.43 -17.36 -13.75
C PRO A 422 -18.94 -18.75 -13.35
N GLY A 423 -19.81 -19.53 -12.70
CA GLY A 423 -19.52 -20.94 -12.37
C GLY A 423 -18.39 -21.13 -11.35
N GLY A 424 -18.26 -20.24 -10.37
CA GLY A 424 -17.25 -20.34 -9.30
C GLY A 424 -15.86 -19.86 -9.72
N GLY A 425 -15.78 -18.94 -10.69
CA GLY A 425 -14.55 -18.22 -11.01
C GLY A 425 -14.19 -17.18 -9.96
N GLU A 426 -13.06 -16.50 -10.18
CA GLU A 426 -12.52 -15.49 -9.25
C GLU A 426 -12.89 -14.05 -9.69
N SER A 427 -12.97 -13.14 -8.72
CA SER A 427 -12.91 -11.69 -8.96
C SER A 427 -11.47 -11.18 -8.79
N TYR A 428 -11.19 -9.91 -9.12
CA TYR A 428 -9.90 -9.31 -8.76
C TYR A 428 -9.76 -9.17 -7.24
N LEU A 429 -10.87 -8.96 -6.52
CA LEU A 429 -10.88 -8.93 -5.06
C LEU A 429 -10.47 -10.29 -4.45
N ASP A 430 -10.94 -11.40 -5.02
CA ASP A 430 -10.48 -12.74 -4.62
C ASP A 430 -9.00 -12.94 -4.89
N LEU A 431 -8.52 -12.39 -6.02
CA LEU A 431 -7.12 -12.43 -6.37
C LEU A 431 -6.23 -11.63 -5.40
N PHE A 432 -6.68 -10.45 -4.95
CA PHE A 432 -6.01 -9.69 -3.88
C PHE A 432 -5.86 -10.53 -2.60
N ARG A 433 -6.94 -11.18 -2.16
CA ARG A 433 -6.93 -12.05 -0.97
C ARG A 433 -6.00 -13.24 -1.15
N ARG A 434 -6.04 -13.88 -2.33
CA ARG A 434 -5.17 -15.00 -2.67
C ARG A 434 -3.70 -14.59 -2.71
N LEU A 435 -3.36 -13.40 -3.20
CA LEU A 435 -1.97 -12.98 -3.38
C LEU A 435 -1.34 -12.33 -2.15
N GLU A 436 -2.08 -12.14 -1.06
CA GLU A 436 -1.54 -11.56 0.18
C GLU A 436 -0.24 -12.26 0.67
N PRO A 437 -0.15 -13.61 0.72
CA PRO A 437 1.09 -14.27 1.14
C PRO A 437 2.26 -14.03 0.20
N VAL A 438 2.00 -13.83 -1.11
CA VAL A 438 3.04 -13.49 -2.09
C VAL A 438 3.59 -12.09 -1.82
N LEU A 439 2.70 -11.13 -1.55
CA LEU A 439 3.09 -9.75 -1.26
C LEU A 439 3.92 -9.66 0.04
N LEU A 440 3.50 -10.37 1.09
CA LEU A 440 4.25 -10.48 2.35
C LEU A 440 5.62 -11.17 2.16
N GLY A 441 5.65 -12.26 1.39
CA GLY A 441 6.90 -12.93 1.01
C GLY A 441 7.84 -12.01 0.24
N LEU A 442 7.30 -11.22 -0.69
CA LEU A 442 8.07 -10.25 -1.48
C LEU A 442 8.70 -9.17 -0.58
N MET A 443 7.99 -8.71 0.45
CA MET A 443 8.52 -7.76 1.44
C MET A 443 9.64 -8.38 2.29
N SER A 444 9.58 -9.69 2.55
CA SER A 444 10.56 -10.43 3.34
C SER A 444 11.81 -10.83 2.56
N GLU A 445 11.72 -10.86 1.22
CA GLU A 445 12.81 -11.27 0.35
C GLU A 445 13.88 -10.18 0.24
N THR A 446 15.13 -10.61 0.37
CA THR A 446 16.34 -9.75 0.33
C THR A 446 17.07 -9.85 -1.01
N GLN A 447 16.77 -10.87 -1.80
CA GLN A 447 17.28 -11.07 -3.14
C GLN A 447 16.41 -10.33 -4.19
N PRO A 448 16.96 -10.00 -5.37
CA PRO A 448 16.16 -9.54 -6.49
C PRO A 448 15.13 -10.61 -6.89
N VAL A 449 13.88 -10.22 -7.09
CA VAL A 449 12.78 -11.15 -7.40
C VAL A 449 12.33 -10.96 -8.83
N VAL A 450 12.14 -12.06 -9.55
CA VAL A 450 11.55 -12.08 -10.89
C VAL A 450 10.25 -12.85 -10.84
N ILE A 451 9.13 -12.20 -11.11
CA ILE A 451 7.80 -12.80 -11.12
C ILE A 451 7.35 -12.97 -12.56
N ILE A 452 7.23 -14.23 -12.99
CA ILE A 452 6.74 -14.61 -14.33
C ILE A 452 5.37 -15.24 -14.15
N SER A 453 4.32 -14.50 -14.49
CA SER A 453 2.94 -14.93 -14.24
C SER A 453 2.02 -14.39 -15.33
N HIS A 454 0.78 -14.07 -15.00
CA HIS A 454 -0.29 -13.78 -15.93
C HIS A 454 -0.86 -12.39 -15.70
N LEU A 455 -1.75 -11.93 -16.59
CA LEU A 455 -2.17 -10.55 -16.58
C LEU A 455 -2.89 -10.17 -15.29
N GLY A 456 -3.86 -10.98 -14.84
CA GLY A 456 -4.62 -10.70 -13.62
C GLY A 456 -3.72 -10.63 -12.39
N VAL A 457 -2.85 -11.64 -12.24
CA VAL A 457 -1.91 -11.75 -11.10
C VAL A 457 -0.94 -10.57 -11.06
N LEU A 458 -0.32 -10.24 -12.19
CA LEU A 458 0.67 -9.18 -12.25
C LEU A 458 0.05 -7.80 -12.05
N ARG A 459 -1.21 -7.58 -12.44
CA ARG A 459 -1.93 -6.35 -12.14
C ARG A 459 -2.07 -6.11 -10.65
N VAL A 460 -2.44 -7.15 -9.89
CA VAL A 460 -2.56 -7.06 -8.42
C VAL A 460 -1.21 -6.78 -7.76
N ILE A 461 -0.16 -7.51 -8.17
CA ILE A 461 1.19 -7.30 -7.61
C ILE A 461 1.69 -5.89 -7.95
N TYR A 462 1.56 -5.48 -9.22
CA TYR A 462 1.96 -4.15 -9.66
C TYR A 462 1.16 -3.06 -8.95
N SER A 463 -0.17 -3.20 -8.84
CA SER A 463 -1.02 -2.19 -8.19
C SER A 463 -0.64 -1.98 -6.74
N TYR A 464 -0.33 -3.07 -6.02
CA TYR A 464 0.14 -2.98 -4.63
C TYR A 464 1.48 -2.25 -4.54
N LEU A 465 2.46 -2.63 -5.36
CA LEU A 465 3.80 -2.02 -5.31
C LEU A 465 3.78 -0.54 -5.72
N MET A 466 2.95 -0.17 -6.68
CA MET A 466 2.86 1.19 -7.21
C MET A 466 1.85 2.08 -6.46
N GLY A 467 1.17 1.56 -5.43
CA GLY A 467 0.16 2.32 -4.68
C GLY A 467 -1.07 2.71 -5.52
N VAL A 468 -1.43 1.89 -6.51
CA VAL A 468 -2.60 2.13 -7.36
C VAL A 468 -3.87 1.71 -6.61
N GLU A 469 -4.90 2.55 -6.69
CA GLU A 469 -6.20 2.27 -6.08
C GLU A 469 -6.78 0.92 -6.57
N PRO A 470 -7.35 0.08 -5.68
CA PRO A 470 -7.88 -1.23 -6.05
C PRO A 470 -8.88 -1.21 -7.22
N SER A 471 -9.72 -0.17 -7.31
CA SER A 471 -10.72 0.01 -8.37
C SER A 471 -10.09 0.13 -9.77
N GLN A 472 -8.86 0.64 -9.86
CA GLN A 472 -8.12 0.83 -11.11
C GLN A 472 -7.30 -0.41 -11.51
N CYS A 473 -7.01 -1.31 -10.58
CA CYS A 473 -6.19 -2.51 -10.80
C CYS A 473 -6.63 -3.37 -12.01
N PRO A 474 -7.93 -3.69 -12.21
CA PRO A 474 -8.38 -4.53 -13.33
C PRO A 474 -8.14 -3.95 -14.73
N TYR A 475 -7.76 -2.68 -14.82
CA TYR A 475 -7.59 -1.91 -16.05
C TYR A 475 -6.13 -1.58 -16.37
N LEU A 476 -5.20 -1.87 -15.46
CA LEU A 476 -3.77 -1.62 -15.65
C LEU A 476 -3.22 -2.33 -16.90
N GLU A 477 -2.39 -1.63 -17.66
CA GLU A 477 -1.78 -2.16 -18.88
C GLU A 477 -0.41 -2.77 -18.62
N LEU A 478 -0.36 -4.10 -18.72
CA LEU A 478 0.87 -4.91 -18.70
C LEU A 478 0.93 -5.72 -20.00
N PRO A 479 1.56 -5.17 -21.06
CA PRO A 479 1.61 -5.79 -22.38
C PRO A 479 2.29 -7.15 -22.38
N MET A 480 1.97 -7.96 -23.38
CA MET A 480 2.75 -9.16 -23.67
C MET A 480 4.18 -8.80 -24.04
N HIS A 481 5.08 -9.73 -23.75
CA HIS A 481 6.51 -9.61 -24.07
C HIS A 481 7.19 -8.35 -23.52
N CYS A 482 6.66 -7.78 -22.43
CA CYS A 482 7.25 -6.65 -21.73
C CYS A 482 7.82 -7.13 -20.40
N ILE A 483 9.05 -6.71 -20.09
CA ILE A 483 9.66 -6.86 -18.77
C ILE A 483 9.55 -5.51 -18.07
N VAL A 484 8.76 -5.48 -16.99
CA VAL A 484 8.61 -4.32 -16.13
C VAL A 484 9.60 -4.45 -14.98
N GLN A 485 10.53 -3.51 -14.88
CA GLN A 485 11.51 -3.44 -13.81
C GLN A 485 11.10 -2.36 -12.81
N LEU A 486 10.93 -2.76 -11.56
CA LEU A 486 10.61 -1.89 -10.45
C LEU A 486 11.83 -1.76 -9.53
N HIS A 487 12.26 -0.53 -9.25
CA HIS A 487 13.33 -0.25 -8.30
C HIS A 487 12.80 0.60 -7.14
N PRO A 488 13.00 0.19 -5.87
CA PRO A 488 12.59 1.01 -4.74
C PRO A 488 13.27 2.38 -4.78
N LYS A 489 12.49 3.46 -4.61
CA LYS A 489 13.01 4.83 -4.50
C LYS A 489 12.13 5.67 -3.60
N GLY A 490 12.73 6.20 -2.53
CA GLY A 490 11.99 6.98 -1.53
C GLY A 490 10.86 6.15 -0.91
N PHE A 491 9.61 6.62 -1.05
CA PHE A 491 8.41 5.96 -0.52
C PHE A 491 7.69 5.05 -1.56
N GLY A 492 8.26 4.87 -2.75
CA GLY A 492 7.61 4.10 -3.82
C GLY A 492 8.61 3.35 -4.71
N TYR A 493 8.22 3.14 -5.97
CA TYR A 493 9.05 2.46 -6.97
C TYR A 493 9.19 3.33 -8.23
N GLU A 494 10.38 3.31 -8.81
CA GLU A 494 10.59 3.74 -10.20
C GLU A 494 10.43 2.55 -11.14
N GLU A 495 9.87 2.81 -12.31
CA GLU A 495 9.55 1.81 -13.32
C GLU A 495 10.34 2.02 -14.61
N TRP A 496 10.84 0.92 -15.17
CA TRP A 496 11.35 0.84 -16.54
C TRP A 496 10.68 -0.31 -17.27
N ARG A 497 10.38 -0.13 -18.56
CA ARG A 497 9.81 -1.16 -19.43
C ARG A 497 10.81 -1.53 -20.52
N HIS A 498 11.08 -2.83 -20.64
CA HIS A 498 11.95 -3.39 -21.67
C HIS A 498 11.13 -4.32 -22.57
N PHE A 499 11.25 -4.13 -23.88
CA PHE A 499 10.60 -4.94 -24.92
C PHE A 499 11.69 -5.69 -25.68
N PRO A 500 12.02 -6.94 -25.31
CA PRO A 500 13.15 -7.66 -25.85
C PRO A 500 12.85 -8.39 -27.18
N LEU A 501 11.60 -8.30 -27.68
CA LEU A 501 11.17 -8.81 -28.99
C LEU A 501 11.01 -7.69 -30.01
#